data_AF-A0A7K7QUG3-F1
#
_entry.id   AF-A0A7K7QUG3-F1
#
_cell.length_a   1.000
_cell.length_b   1.000
_cell.length_c   1.000
_cell.angle_alpha   90.00
_cell.angle_beta   90.00
_cell.angle_gamma   90.00
#
_symmetry.space_group_name_H-M   'P 1'
#
loop_
_entity.id
_entity.type
_entity.pdbx_description
1 polymer ?
#
loop_
_entity_poly.entity_id
_entity_poly.type
_entity_poly.pdbx_seq_one_letter_code
_entity_poly.pdbx_strand_id
1 'polypeptide(L)'
;MAHLLGHRGCMESLRADLRDLQAAIADVSSRAGAARFPSWKFPDKVSCELDMSVLLQRYRHSDSEPQFSQHAHVVLLELLIDRLLLLLQSFTGYAETLLSGRAVPPARGLGPCMSAGLTARTFWSTMLKLGAFCQRLQDEEKACRREIPTQQSTPPSAPQAGKHQKEHLKCLLPDALESGTAPEAAQSPVCPCPSVHVPASSDSSQPRAGPSLAPSTRSVPTQTPGSPLGSCDTCSSTQASLHEVSRAITSICQSQNIPSALSKFQEVLKDSAERRNLSATDMSYWASEHSKALSRINKHLQGLLQQVNPLKAELEEMGKQEEKLQKQVEDFSRKLQAEKDAQAEQQRKAEQSLKAKDKEHSKAVARLEQDKDDLRRGTELLGHGGCVFPELSKTTLLEKMTTMVARSQVLELEEKVQVLTGQRDSLDEELSATRVQLEKEKVRVESMFRHEESLQAKQRTLLQQLDSLDQEREELQTSLAEAEAENARLAEQLEQSQEQSGKQLQAQQLQANTSQLQEQAQELRERERLLVFFPDLHIPAEMQFESSGNLTEDMESQLQANKIRMEVLERENAQLEALLTKVKAAAEQGVLK
;
A
#
# COMPACT_ATOMS: atom_id res chain seq x y z
N MET A 1 -12.73 11.81 30.06
CA MET A 1 -12.15 11.23 28.83
C MET A 1 -11.04 10.19 29.09
N ALA A 2 -10.29 10.24 30.20
CA ALA A 2 -9.17 9.31 30.45
C ALA A 2 -9.56 7.82 30.59
N HIS A 3 -10.81 7.49 30.91
CA HIS A 3 -11.27 6.12 31.16
C HIS A 3 -11.40 5.25 29.89
N LEU A 4 -11.37 5.85 28.70
CA LEU A 4 -11.49 5.13 27.42
C LEU A 4 -10.13 4.77 26.79
N LEU A 5 -9.02 5.29 27.35
CA LEU A 5 -7.70 5.05 26.80
C LEU A 5 -7.28 3.59 27.06
N GLY A 6 -7.06 2.83 25.98
CA GLY A 6 -6.70 1.41 26.05
C GLY A 6 -7.90 0.47 26.20
N HIS A 7 -9.14 0.99 26.10
CA HIS A 7 -10.34 0.17 26.17
C HIS A 7 -10.50 -0.71 24.92
N ARG A 8 -10.81 -2.00 25.13
CA ARG A 8 -10.94 -3.03 24.07
C ARG A 8 -11.77 -2.57 22.88
N GLY A 9 -13.00 -2.13 23.13
CA GLY A 9 -13.93 -1.73 22.07
C GLY A 9 -13.43 -0.55 21.24
N CYS A 10 -12.77 0.43 21.87
CA CYS A 10 -12.21 1.58 21.16
C CYS A 10 -11.04 1.16 20.26
N MET A 11 -10.15 0.33 20.79
CA MET A 11 -9.02 -0.19 20.02
C MET A 11 -9.47 -1.10 18.87
N GLU A 12 -10.48 -1.94 19.07
CA GLU A 12 -11.02 -2.81 18.02
C GLU A 12 -11.68 -2.00 16.90
N SER A 13 -12.47 -0.98 17.24
CA SER A 13 -13.05 -0.03 16.28
C SER A 13 -11.95 0.68 15.48
N LEU A 14 -10.96 1.25 16.17
CA LEU A 14 -9.88 1.99 15.52
C LEU A 14 -9.04 1.10 14.58
N ARG A 15 -8.88 -0.19 14.93
CA ARG A 15 -8.23 -1.17 14.04
C ARG A 15 -9.09 -1.53 12.84
N ALA A 16 -10.43 -1.49 12.95
CA ALA A 16 -11.31 -1.64 11.81
C ALA A 16 -11.19 -0.42 10.88
N ASP A 17 -11.29 0.79 11.42
CA ASP A 17 -11.15 2.05 10.68
C ASP A 17 -9.82 2.12 9.91
N LEU A 18 -8.72 1.66 10.53
CA LEU A 18 -7.41 1.57 9.88
C LEU A 18 -7.35 0.58 8.72
N ARG A 19 -8.10 -0.53 8.79
CA ARG A 19 -8.19 -1.49 7.66
C ARG A 19 -8.99 -0.88 6.52
N ASP A 20 -10.09 -0.21 6.84
CA ASP A 20 -10.94 0.44 5.83
C ASP A 20 -10.19 1.55 5.12
N LEU A 21 -9.46 2.40 5.86
CA LEU A 21 -8.59 3.40 5.27
C LEU A 21 -7.48 2.79 4.41
N GLN A 22 -6.85 1.71 4.87
CA GLN A 22 -5.82 1.03 4.07
C GLN A 22 -6.40 0.44 2.77
N ALA A 23 -7.64 -0.07 2.79
CA ALA A 23 -8.33 -0.53 1.59
C ALA A 23 -8.63 0.63 0.63
N ALA A 24 -9.10 1.77 1.13
CA ALA A 24 -9.32 2.98 0.33
C ALA A 24 -8.02 3.49 -0.31
N ILE A 25 -6.92 3.52 0.46
CA ILE A 25 -5.59 3.91 -0.05
C ILE A 25 -5.14 2.95 -1.15
N ALA A 26 -5.38 1.64 -1.02
CA ALA A 26 -5.04 0.67 -2.04
C ALA A 26 -5.83 0.89 -3.34
N ASP A 27 -7.14 1.16 -3.27
CA ASP A 27 -7.96 1.49 -4.45
C ASP A 27 -7.46 2.77 -5.14
N VAL A 28 -7.20 3.85 -4.39
CA VAL A 28 -6.66 5.09 -4.95
C VAL A 28 -5.28 4.85 -5.58
N SER A 29 -4.39 4.14 -4.89
CA SER A 29 -3.04 3.84 -5.37
C SER A 29 -3.04 2.98 -6.62
N SER A 30 -4.04 2.10 -6.80
CA SER A 30 -4.18 1.29 -8.01
C SER A 30 -4.44 2.13 -9.28
N ARG A 31 -5.05 3.31 -9.12
CA ARG A 31 -5.43 4.23 -10.21
C ARG A 31 -4.41 5.35 -10.41
N ALA A 32 -3.90 5.89 -9.30
CA ALA A 32 -3.03 7.06 -9.29
C ALA A 32 -1.53 6.72 -9.19
N GLY A 33 -1.19 5.46 -8.89
CA GLY A 33 0.14 5.06 -8.45
C GLY A 33 0.38 5.33 -6.96
N ALA A 34 1.37 4.65 -6.37
CA ALA A 34 1.67 4.76 -4.95
C ALA A 34 2.33 6.11 -4.61
N ALA A 35 1.74 6.85 -3.67
CA ALA A 35 2.28 8.10 -3.14
C ALA A 35 3.41 7.81 -2.12
N ARG A 36 4.64 8.22 -2.45
CA ARG A 36 5.82 7.97 -1.60
C ARG A 36 6.13 9.18 -0.72
N PHE A 37 5.58 9.16 0.49
CA PHE A 37 5.84 10.17 1.52
C PHE A 37 6.36 9.50 2.79
N PRO A 38 7.19 10.18 3.62
CA PRO A 38 7.58 9.68 4.93
C PRO A 38 6.36 9.37 5.79
N SER A 39 6.43 8.32 6.60
CA SER A 39 5.36 8.01 7.57
C SER A 39 5.35 9.04 8.70
N TRP A 40 4.16 9.55 9.01
CA TRP A 40 3.88 10.36 10.20
C TRP A 40 4.29 9.62 11.48
N LYS A 41 3.92 8.34 11.62
CA LYS A 41 4.23 7.54 12.82
C LYS A 41 5.69 7.05 12.85
N PHE A 42 6.24 6.68 11.70
CA PHE A 42 7.58 6.11 11.53
C PHE A 42 8.36 6.93 10.49
N PRO A 43 8.91 8.11 10.86
CA PRO A 43 9.54 9.02 9.91
C PRO A 43 10.73 8.43 9.13
N ASP A 44 11.30 7.35 9.65
CA ASP A 44 12.35 6.54 9.03
C ASP A 44 11.85 5.62 7.89
N LYS A 45 10.53 5.57 7.66
CA LYS A 45 9.88 4.68 6.70
C LYS A 45 9.00 5.44 5.74
N VAL A 46 8.74 4.82 4.58
CA VAL A 46 7.76 5.32 3.62
C VAL A 46 6.36 4.89 4.05
N SER A 47 5.41 5.83 4.12
CA SER A 47 4.03 5.59 4.56
C SER A 47 3.34 4.51 3.71
N CYS A 48 3.47 4.55 2.39
CA CYS A 48 2.85 3.56 1.50
C CYS A 48 3.45 2.14 1.62
N GLU A 49 4.62 1.99 2.25
CA GLU A 49 5.32 0.71 2.41
C GLU A 49 5.11 0.08 3.79
N LEU A 50 4.34 0.71 4.68
CA LEU A 50 4.04 0.14 5.99
C LEU A 50 3.18 -1.12 5.86
N ASP A 51 3.66 -2.21 6.45
CA ASP A 51 2.86 -3.43 6.61
C ASP A 51 1.80 -3.24 7.71
N MET A 52 0.63 -2.78 7.28
CA MET A 52 -0.50 -2.55 8.19
C MET A 52 -0.99 -3.84 8.85
N SER A 53 -0.87 -5.00 8.20
CA SER A 53 -1.28 -6.28 8.79
C SER A 53 -0.41 -6.61 10.01
N VAL A 54 0.91 -6.46 9.87
CA VAL A 54 1.86 -6.68 10.96
C VAL A 54 1.70 -5.64 12.07
N LEU A 55 1.50 -4.36 11.72
CA LEU A 55 1.31 -3.29 12.71
C LEU A 55 0.01 -3.49 13.52
N LEU A 56 -1.10 -3.80 12.85
CA LEU A 56 -2.38 -4.08 13.51
C LEU A 56 -2.34 -5.39 14.31
N GLN A 57 -1.46 -6.34 13.95
CA GLN A 57 -1.20 -7.54 14.73
C GLN A 57 -0.39 -7.23 16.00
N ARG A 58 0.60 -6.34 15.88
CA ARG A 58 1.48 -5.95 16.98
C ARG A 58 0.74 -5.13 18.03
N TYR A 59 -0.09 -4.18 17.62
CA TYR A 59 -0.80 -3.27 18.51
C TYR A 59 -2.23 -3.74 18.79
N ARG A 60 -2.35 -4.97 19.33
CA ARG A 60 -3.61 -5.54 19.79
C ARG A 60 -3.90 -5.16 21.24
N HIS A 61 -5.17 -5.21 21.63
CA HIS A 61 -5.51 -5.11 23.04
C HIS A 61 -4.95 -6.33 23.82
N SER A 62 -4.42 -6.07 25.00
CA SER A 62 -3.98 -7.07 25.97
C SER A 62 -4.67 -6.82 27.31
N ASP A 63 -5.43 -7.80 27.78
CA ASP A 63 -6.07 -7.78 29.11
C ASP A 63 -5.04 -7.87 30.25
N SER A 64 -3.88 -8.49 30.00
CA SER A 64 -2.82 -8.66 31.00
C SER A 64 -1.95 -7.42 31.18
N GLU A 65 -1.94 -6.50 30.20
CA GLU A 65 -1.05 -5.34 30.17
C GLU A 65 -1.80 -4.05 29.80
N PRO A 66 -2.38 -3.34 30.79
CA PRO A 66 -3.17 -2.13 30.54
C PRO A 66 -2.31 -0.97 30.00
N GLN A 67 -1.05 -0.84 30.44
CA GLN A 67 -0.13 0.19 29.94
C GLN A 67 0.24 -0.04 28.47
N PHE A 68 0.46 -1.30 28.09
CA PHE A 68 0.67 -1.66 26.69
C PHE A 68 -0.57 -1.33 25.84
N SER A 69 -1.77 -1.67 26.32
CA SER A 69 -3.02 -1.34 25.63
C SER A 69 -3.22 0.17 25.46
N GLN A 70 -2.88 0.98 26.47
CA GLN A 70 -2.90 2.45 26.35
C GLN A 70 -1.90 2.95 25.31
N HIS A 71 -0.67 2.44 25.33
CA HIS A 71 0.35 2.79 24.34
C HIS A 71 -0.08 2.37 22.92
N ALA A 72 -0.54 1.15 22.75
CA ALA A 72 -1.05 0.62 21.49
C ALA A 72 -2.22 1.46 20.97
N HIS A 73 -3.13 1.91 21.84
CA HIS A 73 -4.22 2.79 21.45
C HIS A 73 -3.71 4.12 20.88
N VAL A 74 -2.71 4.75 21.51
CA VAL A 74 -2.08 5.97 20.99
C VAL A 74 -1.38 5.71 19.65
N VAL A 75 -0.64 4.60 19.53
CA VAL A 75 0.03 4.26 18.26
C VAL A 75 -0.97 4.04 17.13
N LEU A 76 -2.12 3.42 17.41
CA LEU A 76 -3.18 3.26 16.42
C LEU A 76 -3.79 4.61 15.99
N LEU A 77 -3.92 5.58 16.91
CA LEU A 77 -4.38 6.93 16.58
C LEU A 77 -3.39 7.67 15.68
N GLU A 78 -2.09 7.56 16.00
CA GLU A 78 -1.01 8.11 15.16
C GLU A 78 -0.98 7.45 13.78
N LEU A 79 -1.22 6.14 13.69
CA LEU A 79 -1.37 5.45 12.42
C LEU A 79 -2.62 5.91 11.65
N LEU A 80 -3.69 6.28 12.33
CA LEU A 80 -4.89 6.82 11.69
C LEU A 80 -4.58 8.13 10.98
N ILE A 81 -3.88 9.03 11.69
CA ILE A 81 -3.39 10.30 11.13
C ILE A 81 -2.48 10.02 9.93
N ASP A 82 -1.54 9.09 10.08
CA ASP A 82 -0.63 8.67 9.01
C ASP A 82 -1.37 8.23 7.73
N ARG A 83 -2.37 7.34 7.87
CA ARG A 83 -3.18 6.85 6.76
C ARG A 83 -4.01 7.97 6.12
N LEU A 84 -4.62 8.84 6.91
CA LEU A 84 -5.40 9.97 6.41
C LEU A 84 -4.53 10.95 5.61
N LEU A 85 -3.32 11.26 6.10
CA LEU A 85 -2.38 12.12 5.39
C LEU A 85 -1.93 11.48 4.07
N LEU A 86 -1.59 10.19 4.08
CA LEU A 86 -1.25 9.46 2.85
C LEU A 86 -2.39 9.50 1.82
N LEU A 87 -3.65 9.37 2.27
CA LEU A 87 -4.82 9.45 1.39
C LEU A 87 -4.93 10.84 0.76
N LEU A 88 -4.84 11.92 1.55
CA LEU A 88 -4.88 13.30 1.06
C LEU A 88 -3.75 13.57 0.05
N GLN A 89 -2.54 13.10 0.34
CA GLN A 89 -1.38 13.25 -0.54
C GLN A 89 -1.54 12.48 -1.85
N SER A 90 -2.12 11.27 -1.79
CA SER A 90 -2.42 10.46 -2.98
C SER A 90 -3.42 11.17 -3.90
N PHE A 91 -4.50 11.71 -3.34
CA PHE A 91 -5.47 12.51 -4.11
C PHE A 91 -4.86 13.80 -4.66
N THR A 92 -4.05 14.50 -3.86
CA THR A 92 -3.35 15.71 -4.31
C THR A 92 -2.48 15.40 -5.52
N GLY A 93 -1.70 14.32 -5.46
CA GLY A 93 -0.84 13.92 -6.56
C GLY A 93 -1.60 13.51 -7.82
N TYR A 94 -2.74 12.82 -7.65
CA TYR A 94 -3.63 12.48 -8.75
C TYR A 94 -4.22 13.73 -9.43
N ALA A 95 -4.76 14.66 -8.64
CA ALA A 95 -5.33 15.90 -9.14
C ALA A 95 -4.29 16.79 -9.85
N GLU A 96 -3.06 16.88 -9.34
CA GLU A 96 -1.95 17.58 -10.02
C GLU A 96 -1.60 16.95 -11.37
N THR A 97 -1.62 15.62 -11.45
CA THR A 97 -1.37 14.89 -12.70
C THR A 97 -2.45 15.20 -13.73
N LEU A 98 -3.73 15.22 -13.32
CA LEU A 98 -4.86 15.62 -14.17
C LEU A 98 -4.74 17.07 -14.65
N LEU A 99 -4.44 18.00 -13.74
CA LEU A 99 -4.26 19.42 -14.05
C LEU A 99 -3.09 19.69 -15.00
N SER A 100 -2.06 18.84 -14.97
CA SER A 100 -0.85 18.99 -15.79
C SER A 100 -0.95 18.32 -17.16
N GLY A 101 -2.05 17.59 -17.45
CA GLY A 101 -2.25 16.89 -18.73
C GLY A 101 -1.21 15.80 -19.04
N ARG A 102 -0.48 15.31 -18.04
CA ARG A 102 0.62 14.36 -18.21
C ARG A 102 0.10 12.93 -18.07
N ALA A 103 0.25 12.11 -19.11
CA ALA A 103 -0.21 10.72 -19.13
C ALA A 103 0.59 9.76 -18.24
N VAL A 104 1.78 10.18 -17.76
CA VAL A 104 2.68 9.35 -16.95
C VAL A 104 3.01 10.11 -15.66
N PRO A 105 2.71 9.55 -14.47
CA PRO A 105 3.16 10.11 -13.21
C PRO A 105 4.70 10.17 -13.22
N PRO A 106 5.34 11.32 -12.93
CA PRO A 106 6.78 11.34 -12.73
C PRO A 106 7.16 10.36 -11.62
N ALA A 107 8.35 9.74 -11.73
CA ALA A 107 8.94 9.00 -10.63
C ALA A 107 9.12 9.96 -9.45
N ARG A 108 8.17 9.96 -8.50
CA ARG A 108 8.22 10.83 -7.33
C ARG A 108 9.34 10.32 -6.42
N GLY A 109 10.33 11.17 -6.19
CA GLY A 109 11.24 11.02 -5.06
C GLY A 109 10.48 11.05 -3.73
N LEU A 110 11.17 10.80 -2.63
CA LEU A 110 10.57 10.92 -1.30
C LEU A 110 9.98 12.33 -1.15
N GLY A 111 8.69 12.43 -0.87
CA GLY A 111 8.05 13.72 -0.65
C GLY A 111 8.60 14.44 0.61
N PRO A 112 8.33 15.75 0.74
CA PRO A 112 8.70 16.57 1.90
C PRO A 112 8.25 15.97 3.24
N CYS A 113 8.87 16.40 4.35
CA CYS A 113 8.50 15.91 5.68
C CYS A 113 7.04 16.28 6.03
N MET A 114 6.43 15.47 6.91
CA MET A 114 4.99 15.49 7.14
C MET A 114 4.56 16.66 8.04
N SER A 115 4.00 17.73 7.45
CA SER A 115 3.13 18.68 8.16
C SER A 115 1.67 18.41 7.82
N ALA A 116 0.85 18.15 8.85
CA ALA A 116 -0.58 17.89 8.66
C ALA A 116 -1.32 19.12 8.12
N GLY A 117 -0.96 20.32 8.61
CA GLY A 117 -1.54 21.59 8.17
C GLY A 117 -1.23 21.88 6.70
N LEU A 118 0.04 21.81 6.33
CA LEU A 118 0.47 22.02 4.94
C LEU A 118 -0.13 20.99 3.99
N THR A 119 -0.18 19.71 4.39
CA THR A 119 -0.79 18.64 3.58
C THR A 119 -2.26 18.94 3.31
N ALA A 120 -3.03 19.29 4.35
CA ALA A 120 -4.44 19.62 4.20
C ALA A 120 -4.65 20.89 3.35
N ARG A 121 -3.83 21.93 3.55
CA ARG A 121 -3.90 23.18 2.77
C ARG A 121 -3.61 22.93 1.30
N THR A 122 -2.56 22.18 0.99
CA THR A 122 -2.17 21.83 -0.37
C THR A 122 -3.24 21.00 -1.05
N PHE A 123 -3.79 19.99 -0.36
CA PHE A 123 -4.92 19.21 -0.87
C PHE A 123 -6.11 20.09 -1.25
N TRP A 124 -6.58 20.95 -0.35
CA TRP A 124 -7.74 21.80 -0.63
C TRP A 124 -7.47 22.82 -1.74
N SER A 125 -6.27 23.41 -1.77
CA SER A 125 -5.84 24.31 -2.85
C SER A 125 -5.86 23.60 -4.21
N THR A 126 -5.35 22.38 -4.27
CA THR A 126 -5.34 21.56 -5.49
C THR A 126 -6.76 21.15 -5.91
N MET A 127 -7.62 20.77 -4.96
CA MET A 127 -9.03 20.45 -5.26
C MET A 127 -9.81 21.65 -5.78
N LEU A 128 -9.56 22.87 -5.27
CA LEU A 128 -10.16 24.10 -5.79
C LEU A 128 -9.70 24.41 -7.23
N LYS A 129 -8.41 24.22 -7.52
CA LYS A 129 -7.87 24.36 -8.88
C LYS A 129 -8.51 23.34 -9.85
N LEU A 130 -8.65 22.09 -9.40
CA LEU A 130 -9.32 21.04 -10.18
C LEU A 130 -10.79 21.38 -10.44
N GLY A 131 -11.51 21.87 -9.43
CA GLY A 131 -12.89 22.35 -9.59
C GLY A 131 -13.00 23.47 -10.63
N ALA A 132 -12.12 24.48 -10.56
CA ALA A 132 -12.09 25.57 -11.53
C ALA A 132 -11.74 25.09 -12.96
N PHE A 133 -10.86 24.09 -13.08
CA PHE A 133 -10.54 23.45 -14.35
C PHE A 133 -11.75 22.70 -14.94
N CYS A 134 -12.45 21.90 -14.13
CA CYS A 134 -13.66 21.21 -14.55
C CYS A 134 -14.77 22.19 -14.97
N GLN A 135 -14.92 23.31 -14.27
CA GLN A 135 -15.92 24.34 -14.61
C GLN A 135 -15.60 25.00 -15.96
N ARG A 136 -14.33 25.32 -16.22
CA ARG A 136 -13.89 25.86 -17.53
C ARG A 136 -14.19 24.90 -18.67
N LEU A 137 -13.92 23.61 -18.49
CA LEU A 137 -14.25 22.57 -19.49
C LEU A 137 -15.75 22.51 -19.79
N GLN A 138 -16.60 22.61 -18.77
CA GLN A 138 -18.05 22.63 -18.97
C GLN A 138 -18.54 23.90 -19.70
N ASP A 139 -17.90 25.04 -19.45
CA ASP A 139 -18.27 26.30 -20.11
C ASP A 139 -17.76 26.33 -21.56
N GLU A 140 -16.60 25.75 -21.86
CA GLU A 140 -16.11 25.51 -23.23
C GLU A 140 -17.03 24.52 -23.99
N GLU A 141 -17.47 23.43 -23.36
CA GLU A 141 -18.42 22.49 -23.96
C GLU A 141 -19.76 23.18 -24.28
N LYS A 142 -20.28 23.99 -23.35
CA LYS A 142 -21.51 24.77 -23.56
C LYS A 142 -21.34 25.84 -24.64
N ALA A 143 -20.17 26.48 -24.74
CA ALA A 143 -19.87 27.45 -25.78
C ALA A 143 -19.83 26.81 -27.17
N CYS A 144 -19.10 25.69 -27.34
CA CYS A 144 -19.11 24.91 -28.59
C CYS A 144 -20.51 24.41 -28.97
N ARG A 145 -21.33 24.03 -27.98
CA ARG A 145 -22.74 23.63 -28.21
C ARG A 145 -23.62 24.80 -28.63
N ARG A 146 -23.30 26.03 -28.21
CA ARG A 146 -24.04 27.25 -28.56
C ARG A 146 -23.66 27.81 -29.93
N GLU A 147 -22.50 27.46 -30.46
CA GLU A 147 -22.07 27.81 -31.82
C GLU A 147 -22.67 26.92 -32.91
N ILE A 148 -23.38 25.84 -32.53
CA ILE A 148 -24.15 24.99 -33.47
C ILE A 148 -25.64 25.08 -33.13
N PRO A 149 -26.31 26.16 -33.59
CA PRO A 149 -27.62 25.95 -34.19
C PRO A 149 -27.87 26.82 -35.42
N THR A 150 -28.39 26.15 -36.46
CA THR A 150 -29.25 26.61 -37.57
C THR A 150 -28.62 26.55 -38.96
N GLN A 151 -28.53 25.35 -39.53
CA GLN A 151 -28.82 25.16 -40.96
C GLN A 151 -29.64 23.88 -41.12
N GLN A 152 -30.95 24.04 -41.25
CA GLN A 152 -31.89 22.98 -41.56
C GLN A 152 -32.60 23.36 -42.87
N SER A 153 -32.17 22.76 -43.99
CA SER A 153 -33.00 22.61 -45.19
C SER A 153 -32.44 21.55 -46.18
N THR A 154 -33.05 20.37 -46.11
CA THR A 154 -33.40 19.40 -47.19
C THR A 154 -32.33 18.47 -47.82
N PRO A 155 -32.63 17.14 -48.00
CA PRO A 155 -31.75 16.12 -48.63
C PRO A 155 -32.18 15.80 -50.09
N PRO A 156 -31.62 14.80 -50.83
CA PRO A 156 -30.40 13.98 -50.62
C PRO A 156 -29.44 13.98 -51.84
N SER A 157 -28.18 13.53 -51.65
CA SER A 157 -27.45 12.63 -52.58
C SER A 157 -26.04 12.33 -52.04
N ALA A 158 -25.70 11.05 -51.91
CA ALA A 158 -24.33 10.56 -51.75
C ALA A 158 -23.77 10.16 -53.13
N PRO A 159 -22.47 9.83 -53.31
CA PRO A 159 -21.37 9.76 -52.34
C PRO A 159 -20.06 10.44 -52.80
N GLN A 160 -19.13 10.74 -51.88
CA GLN A 160 -17.74 10.23 -51.93
C GLN A 160 -16.85 10.73 -50.79
N ALA A 161 -15.99 9.80 -50.36
CA ALA A 161 -14.79 9.85 -49.53
C ALA A 161 -14.22 11.24 -49.13
N GLY A 162 -14.08 11.42 -47.81
CA GLY A 162 -13.21 12.42 -47.19
C GLY A 162 -13.13 12.18 -45.69
N LYS A 163 -12.06 11.52 -45.24
CA LYS A 163 -11.74 11.36 -43.82
C LYS A 163 -11.36 12.73 -43.24
N HIS A 164 -12.16 13.31 -42.34
CA HIS A 164 -11.70 14.37 -41.44
C HIS A 164 -12.28 14.24 -40.03
N GLN A 165 -11.36 13.86 -39.13
CA GLN A 165 -11.17 14.29 -37.74
C GLN A 165 -12.39 14.42 -36.82
N LYS A 166 -12.54 13.40 -35.97
CA LYS A 166 -13.18 13.48 -34.65
C LYS A 166 -12.13 13.11 -33.60
N GLU A 167 -11.06 13.89 -33.49
CA GLU A 167 -9.90 13.59 -32.63
C GLU A 167 -9.85 14.39 -31.32
N HIS A 168 -10.76 15.34 -31.06
CA HIS A 168 -10.54 16.30 -29.96
C HIS A 168 -11.18 15.96 -28.59
N LEU A 169 -11.72 14.75 -28.39
CA LEU A 169 -12.44 14.39 -27.14
C LEU A 169 -11.93 13.14 -26.43
N LYS A 170 -10.69 12.70 -26.70
CA LYS A 170 -10.15 11.44 -26.14
C LYS A 170 -8.93 11.57 -25.22
N CYS A 171 -8.58 12.76 -24.74
CA CYS A 171 -7.29 12.95 -24.06
C CYS A 171 -7.27 13.05 -22.53
N LEU A 172 -8.37 12.94 -21.76
CA LEU A 172 -8.27 13.25 -20.31
C LEU A 172 -9.08 12.37 -19.33
N LEU A 173 -9.44 11.13 -19.68
CA LEU A 173 -9.82 10.13 -18.67
C LEU A 173 -8.76 9.01 -18.65
N PRO A 174 -8.24 8.60 -17.48
CA PRO A 174 -7.60 7.29 -17.38
C PRO A 174 -8.65 6.24 -17.72
N ASP A 175 -8.34 5.36 -18.67
CA ASP A 175 -9.19 4.23 -19.03
C ASP A 175 -9.55 3.44 -17.75
N ALA A 176 -10.81 3.57 -17.33
CA ALA A 176 -11.42 2.57 -16.49
C ALA A 176 -11.49 1.29 -17.33
N LEU A 177 -10.75 0.27 -16.90
CA LEU A 177 -10.94 -1.11 -17.35
C LEU A 177 -12.34 -1.57 -16.88
N GLU A 178 -13.36 -1.21 -17.63
CA GLU A 178 -14.63 -1.92 -17.64
C GLU A 178 -14.57 -3.01 -18.71
N SER A 179 -14.89 -4.20 -18.24
CA SER A 179 -15.11 -5.45 -18.96
C SER A 179 -15.84 -5.24 -20.30
N GLY A 180 -15.18 -5.58 -21.40
CA GLY A 180 -15.78 -5.69 -22.72
C GLY A 180 -16.04 -7.14 -23.09
N THR A 181 -17.30 -7.55 -22.97
CA THR A 181 -17.87 -8.73 -23.63
C THR A 181 -17.62 -8.65 -25.14
N ALA A 182 -17.05 -9.70 -25.73
CA ALA A 182 -16.75 -9.79 -27.17
C ALA A 182 -18.00 -10.12 -28.01
N PRO A 183 -18.16 -9.60 -29.25
CA PRO A 183 -19.18 -10.07 -30.18
C PRO A 183 -18.62 -11.10 -31.17
N GLU A 184 -19.25 -12.27 -31.16
CA GLU A 184 -19.78 -13.03 -32.30
C GLU A 184 -19.06 -12.92 -33.66
N ALA A 185 -18.33 -13.98 -34.01
CA ALA A 185 -18.05 -14.38 -35.39
C ALA A 185 -18.62 -15.79 -35.60
N ALA A 186 -19.46 -15.93 -36.62
CA ALA A 186 -20.18 -17.15 -36.96
C ALA A 186 -19.33 -18.13 -37.80
N GLN A 187 -19.48 -19.43 -37.46
CA GLN A 187 -19.33 -20.66 -38.28
C GLN A 187 -17.91 -21.01 -38.78
N SER A 188 -17.31 -22.21 -38.56
CA SER A 188 -17.76 -23.62 -38.62
C SER A 188 -16.53 -24.53 -38.26
N PRO A 189 -16.57 -25.89 -38.20
CA PRO A 189 -17.58 -26.85 -37.74
C PRO A 189 -17.12 -27.69 -36.52
N VAL A 190 -18.11 -28.37 -35.95
CA VAL A 190 -18.11 -29.30 -34.82
C VAL A 190 -17.27 -30.55 -35.06
N CYS A 191 -16.53 -31.00 -34.04
CA CYS A 191 -16.07 -32.39 -33.91
C CYS A 191 -16.34 -32.88 -32.46
N PRO A 192 -16.99 -34.03 -32.23
CA PRO A 192 -17.50 -34.40 -30.91
C PRO A 192 -16.53 -35.29 -30.11
N CYS A 193 -16.34 -34.97 -28.84
CA CYS A 193 -15.83 -35.92 -27.84
C CYS A 193 -16.98 -36.82 -27.35
N PRO A 194 -16.79 -38.15 -27.22
CA PRO A 194 -17.70 -38.98 -26.45
C PRO A 194 -17.19 -39.20 -25.02
N SER A 195 -18.03 -38.85 -24.05
CA SER A 195 -17.96 -39.30 -22.66
C SER A 195 -18.31 -40.79 -22.57
N VAL A 196 -17.54 -41.54 -21.76
CA VAL A 196 -17.82 -42.94 -21.43
C VAL A 196 -18.29 -43.01 -19.98
N HIS A 197 -19.51 -43.50 -19.76
CA HIS A 197 -19.90 -44.14 -18.51
C HIS A 197 -20.71 -45.42 -18.78
N VAL A 198 -20.13 -46.53 -18.31
CA VAL A 198 -20.69 -47.75 -17.67
C VAL A 198 -21.69 -48.62 -18.44
N PRO A 199 -21.47 -49.95 -18.39
CA PRO A 199 -22.51 -50.85 -17.87
C PRO A 199 -22.01 -51.75 -16.74
N ALA A 200 -22.95 -52.13 -15.89
CA ALA A 200 -22.80 -53.02 -14.73
C ALA A 200 -23.35 -54.43 -15.02
N SER A 201 -22.92 -55.39 -14.18
CA SER A 201 -23.53 -56.72 -13.90
C SER A 201 -23.28 -57.82 -14.96
N SER A 202 -22.95 -59.09 -14.69
CA SER A 202 -23.03 -59.95 -13.51
C SER A 202 -22.16 -61.22 -13.66
N ASP A 203 -21.84 -61.81 -12.50
CA ASP A 203 -21.68 -63.24 -12.15
C ASP A 203 -20.42 -64.08 -12.42
N SER A 204 -20.08 -64.75 -11.31
CA SER A 204 -19.48 -66.08 -11.15
C SER A 204 -17.99 -66.21 -10.83
N SER A 205 -17.75 -66.41 -9.53
CA SER A 205 -17.01 -67.54 -8.91
C SER A 205 -15.77 -68.12 -9.62
N GLN A 206 -14.65 -68.04 -8.90
CA GLN A 206 -13.48 -68.94 -8.81
C GLN A 206 -13.46 -70.23 -9.68
N PRO A 207 -12.26 -70.63 -10.16
CA PRO A 207 -11.51 -71.61 -9.36
C PRO A 207 -9.99 -71.37 -9.25
N ARG A 208 -9.44 -71.94 -8.19
CA ARG A 208 -8.02 -72.11 -7.89
C ARG A 208 -7.62 -73.54 -8.28
N ALA A 209 -6.64 -73.71 -9.16
CA ALA A 209 -5.78 -74.90 -9.28
C ALA A 209 -4.57 -74.58 -10.16
N GLY A 210 -3.35 -74.78 -9.66
CA GLY A 210 -2.15 -74.93 -10.51
C GLY A 210 -2.01 -76.40 -10.95
N PRO A 211 -0.84 -76.86 -11.42
CA PRO A 211 0.27 -76.18 -12.09
C PRO A 211 0.48 -76.76 -13.51
N SER A 212 0.93 -75.95 -14.49
CA SER A 212 1.44 -76.51 -15.75
C SER A 212 2.64 -75.73 -16.25
N LEU A 213 3.79 -76.41 -16.25
CA LEU A 213 4.97 -76.04 -17.02
C LEU A 213 4.57 -75.93 -18.50
N ALA A 214 4.84 -74.78 -19.10
CA ALA A 214 5.01 -74.61 -20.54
C ALA A 214 6.06 -73.51 -20.77
N PRO A 215 6.88 -73.64 -21.82
CA PRO A 215 8.30 -73.34 -21.75
C PRO A 215 8.57 -71.84 -21.81
N SER A 216 9.67 -71.46 -21.16
CA SER A 216 10.40 -70.24 -21.45
C SER A 216 10.51 -70.07 -22.97
N THR A 217 9.70 -69.19 -23.54
CA THR A 217 9.99 -68.62 -24.85
C THR A 217 11.21 -67.76 -24.64
N ARG A 218 12.36 -68.41 -24.81
CA ARG A 218 13.65 -67.77 -25.08
C ARG A 218 13.37 -66.72 -26.15
N SER A 219 13.41 -65.45 -25.76
CA SER A 219 13.54 -64.35 -26.70
C SER A 219 14.86 -64.58 -27.43
N VAL A 220 14.77 -65.13 -28.63
CA VAL A 220 15.92 -65.24 -29.54
C VAL A 220 16.38 -63.81 -29.80
N PRO A 221 17.62 -63.44 -29.44
CA PRO A 221 18.18 -62.19 -29.90
C PRO A 221 18.49 -62.40 -31.38
N THR A 222 17.66 -61.84 -32.26
CA THR A 222 18.06 -61.59 -33.65
C THR A 222 19.08 -60.45 -33.62
N GLN A 223 20.30 -60.75 -33.20
CA GLN A 223 21.45 -59.85 -33.28
C GLN A 223 22.26 -60.21 -34.51
N THR A 224 22.19 -59.36 -35.52
CA THR A 224 23.26 -59.23 -36.52
C THR A 224 24.40 -58.45 -35.82
N PRO A 225 25.63 -58.98 -35.71
CA PRO A 225 26.74 -58.22 -35.15
C PRO A 225 27.14 -57.15 -36.16
N GLY A 226 26.85 -55.88 -35.89
CA GLY A 226 27.42 -54.77 -36.67
C GLY A 226 26.52 -53.59 -37.01
N SER A 227 25.30 -53.45 -36.45
CA SER A 227 24.49 -52.24 -36.65
C SER A 227 24.20 -51.54 -35.33
N PRO A 228 24.49 -50.24 -35.18
CA PRO A 228 24.07 -49.49 -33.99
C PRO A 228 22.55 -49.46 -33.99
N LEU A 229 21.92 -50.02 -32.96
CA LEU A 229 20.48 -49.95 -32.75
C LEU A 229 20.08 -48.49 -32.62
N GLY A 230 19.57 -47.90 -33.70
CA GLY A 230 18.85 -46.64 -33.65
C GLY A 230 17.64 -46.80 -32.72
N SER A 231 17.35 -45.76 -31.95
CA SER A 231 16.14 -45.69 -31.13
C SER A 231 14.89 -45.93 -31.96
N CYS A 232 13.98 -46.76 -31.47
CA CYS A 232 12.65 -46.87 -32.05
C CYS A 232 11.92 -45.52 -31.92
N ASP A 233 11.38 -45.00 -33.03
CA ASP A 233 10.73 -43.68 -33.05
C ASP A 233 9.55 -43.56 -32.08
N THR A 234 8.80 -44.64 -31.86
CA THR A 234 7.72 -44.67 -30.86
C THR A 234 8.26 -44.58 -29.43
N CYS A 235 9.42 -45.19 -29.14
CA CYS A 235 10.08 -45.06 -27.84
C CYS A 235 10.60 -43.63 -27.63
N SER A 236 11.21 -43.03 -28.66
CA SER A 236 11.68 -41.64 -28.63
C SER A 236 10.53 -40.65 -28.43
N SER A 237 9.42 -40.85 -29.14
CA SER A 237 8.20 -40.04 -28.98
C SER A 237 7.61 -40.18 -27.58
N THR A 238 7.52 -41.40 -27.05
CA THR A 238 7.02 -41.66 -25.69
C THR A 238 7.90 -41.00 -24.63
N GLN A 239 9.22 -41.09 -24.76
CA GLN A 239 10.16 -40.42 -23.84
C GLN A 239 10.04 -38.89 -23.92
N ALA A 240 9.85 -38.32 -25.12
CA ALA A 240 9.63 -36.89 -25.31
C ALA A 240 8.34 -36.39 -24.61
N SER A 241 7.22 -37.10 -24.78
CA SER A 241 5.96 -36.77 -24.10
C SER A 241 6.09 -36.83 -22.58
N LEU A 242 6.82 -37.82 -22.08
CA LEU A 242 7.05 -37.99 -20.65
C LEU A 242 7.93 -36.84 -20.09
N HIS A 243 8.88 -36.32 -20.89
CA HIS A 243 9.69 -35.14 -20.53
C HIS A 243 8.85 -33.87 -20.46
N GLU A 244 7.85 -33.75 -21.33
CA GLU A 244 6.89 -32.65 -21.31
C GLU A 244 5.99 -32.70 -20.07
N VAL A 245 5.41 -33.86 -19.75
CA VAL A 245 4.64 -34.08 -18.52
C VAL A 245 5.47 -33.78 -17.27
N SER A 246 6.76 -34.15 -17.27
CA SER A 246 7.68 -33.85 -16.16
C SER A 246 7.92 -32.37 -15.95
N ARG A 247 8.06 -31.61 -17.04
CA ARG A 247 8.20 -30.15 -16.98
C ARG A 247 6.94 -29.53 -16.40
N ALA A 248 5.76 -29.99 -16.81
CA ALA A 248 4.49 -29.52 -16.28
C ALA A 248 4.36 -29.80 -14.78
N ILE A 249 4.63 -31.04 -14.33
CA ILE A 249 4.59 -31.40 -12.90
C ILE A 249 5.60 -30.59 -12.09
N THR A 250 6.82 -30.41 -12.62
CA THR A 250 7.87 -29.62 -11.95
C THR A 250 7.47 -28.16 -11.82
N SER A 251 6.88 -27.57 -12.86
CA SER A 251 6.34 -26.20 -12.84
C SER A 251 5.22 -26.04 -11.81
N ILE A 252 4.28 -26.99 -11.75
CA ILE A 252 3.20 -26.98 -10.74
C ILE A 252 3.80 -27.05 -9.34
N CYS A 253 4.71 -28.00 -9.08
CA CYS A 253 5.38 -28.12 -7.80
C CYS A 253 6.13 -26.86 -7.39
N GLN A 254 6.86 -26.22 -8.31
CA GLN A 254 7.56 -24.95 -8.05
C GLN A 254 6.58 -23.82 -7.74
N SER A 255 5.52 -23.67 -8.53
CA SER A 255 4.50 -22.62 -8.32
C SER A 255 3.77 -22.75 -6.98
N GLN A 256 3.63 -23.97 -6.47
CA GLN A 256 2.94 -24.28 -5.21
C GLN A 256 3.91 -24.54 -4.04
N ASN A 257 5.22 -24.28 -4.22
CA ASN A 257 6.28 -24.56 -3.24
C ASN A 257 6.30 -26.01 -2.71
N ILE A 258 5.93 -26.98 -3.55
CA ILE A 258 5.95 -28.41 -3.23
C ILE A 258 7.32 -28.99 -3.60
N PRO A 259 8.04 -29.67 -2.67
CA PRO A 259 9.30 -30.31 -2.99
C PRO A 259 9.16 -31.43 -4.02
N SER A 260 9.91 -31.32 -5.12
CA SER A 260 9.97 -32.34 -6.17
C SER A 260 11.42 -32.70 -6.48
N ALA A 261 11.72 -34.00 -6.60
CA ALA A 261 13.03 -34.48 -7.04
C ALA A 261 13.13 -34.57 -8.58
N LEU A 262 12.04 -34.32 -9.30
CA LEU A 262 11.99 -34.38 -10.76
C LEU A 262 12.89 -33.30 -11.40
N SER A 263 13.03 -32.12 -10.79
CA SER A 263 13.91 -31.06 -11.30
C SER A 263 15.38 -31.47 -11.27
N LYS A 264 15.82 -32.08 -10.16
CA LYS A 264 17.20 -32.57 -9.99
C LYS A 264 17.53 -33.68 -10.99
N PHE A 265 16.58 -34.60 -11.22
CA PHE A 265 16.76 -35.67 -12.20
C PHE A 265 16.82 -35.14 -13.64
N GLN A 266 16.11 -34.05 -13.92
CA GLN A 266 16.08 -33.40 -15.23
C GLN A 266 17.36 -32.59 -15.52
N GLU A 267 17.99 -32.01 -14.50
CA GLU A 267 19.31 -31.35 -14.60
C GLU A 267 20.43 -32.35 -14.87
N VAL A 268 20.46 -33.48 -14.14
CA VAL A 268 21.46 -34.55 -14.33
C VAL A 268 21.43 -35.13 -15.75
N LEU A 269 20.27 -35.17 -16.40
CA LEU A 269 20.12 -35.66 -17.78
C LEU A 269 20.49 -34.60 -18.83
N LYS A 270 20.36 -33.30 -18.53
CA LYS A 270 20.78 -32.21 -19.44
C LYS A 270 22.30 -32.15 -19.63
N ASP A 271 23.07 -32.49 -18.60
CA ASP A 271 24.54 -32.53 -18.66
C ASP A 271 25.06 -33.74 -19.46
N SER A 272 24.24 -34.76 -19.68
CA SER A 272 24.56 -35.94 -20.50
C SER A 272 24.16 -35.78 -21.97
N ALA A 273 24.55 -34.69 -22.61
CA ALA A 273 24.10 -34.22 -23.93
C ALA A 273 24.22 -35.22 -25.11
N GLU A 274 24.86 -36.37 -24.94
CA GLU A 274 24.97 -37.43 -25.95
C GLU A 274 23.95 -38.58 -25.80
N ARG A 275 23.19 -38.70 -24.69
CA ARG A 275 22.21 -39.79 -24.52
C ARG A 275 20.81 -39.38 -25.00
N ARG A 276 20.49 -39.75 -26.25
CA ARG A 276 19.13 -39.58 -26.81
C ARG A 276 18.06 -40.51 -26.22
N ASN A 277 18.43 -41.55 -25.47
CA ASN A 277 17.46 -42.51 -24.92
C ASN A 277 17.77 -42.84 -23.46
N LEU A 278 16.73 -42.82 -22.63
CA LEU A 278 16.76 -43.27 -21.25
C LEU A 278 16.86 -44.80 -21.18
N SER A 279 17.63 -45.32 -20.21
CA SER A 279 17.65 -46.76 -19.94
C SER A 279 16.34 -47.21 -19.29
N ALA A 280 16.06 -48.52 -19.30
CA ALA A 280 14.89 -49.07 -18.62
C ALA A 280 14.87 -48.73 -17.11
N THR A 281 16.05 -48.67 -16.48
CA THR A 281 16.21 -48.28 -15.08
C THR A 281 15.85 -46.81 -14.87
N ASP A 282 16.31 -45.92 -15.76
CA ASP A 282 15.98 -44.49 -15.70
C ASP A 282 14.47 -44.25 -15.87
N MET A 283 13.84 -44.96 -16.81
CA MET A 283 12.40 -44.92 -17.03
C MET A 283 11.62 -45.39 -15.79
N SER A 284 12.06 -46.46 -15.13
CA SER A 284 11.40 -46.98 -13.92
C SER A 284 11.54 -46.03 -12.72
N TYR A 285 12.74 -45.45 -12.52
CA TYR A 285 12.98 -44.46 -11.49
C TYR A 285 12.11 -43.23 -11.71
N TRP A 286 12.05 -42.75 -12.94
CA TRP A 286 11.31 -41.56 -13.29
C TRP A 286 9.79 -41.74 -13.12
N ALA A 287 9.23 -42.87 -13.54
CA ALA A 287 7.84 -43.21 -13.27
C ALA A 287 7.54 -43.21 -11.75
N SER A 288 8.48 -43.68 -10.93
CA SER A 288 8.35 -43.63 -9.47
C SER A 288 8.34 -42.20 -8.91
N GLU A 289 9.19 -41.31 -9.45
CA GLU A 289 9.25 -39.92 -9.02
C GLU A 289 8.03 -39.10 -9.48
N HIS A 290 7.51 -39.39 -10.68
CA HIS A 290 6.22 -38.86 -11.16
C HIS A 290 5.07 -39.21 -10.21
N SER A 291 4.95 -40.49 -9.85
CA SER A 291 3.91 -40.96 -8.95
C SER A 291 4.02 -40.30 -7.57
N LYS A 292 5.23 -40.14 -7.04
CA LYS A 292 5.47 -39.45 -5.76
C LYS A 292 5.12 -37.96 -5.84
N ALA A 293 5.50 -37.27 -6.92
CA ALA A 293 5.18 -35.86 -7.12
C ALA A 293 3.66 -35.63 -7.21
N LEU A 294 2.95 -36.43 -7.99
CA LEU A 294 1.48 -36.37 -8.08
C LEU A 294 0.81 -36.67 -6.74
N SER A 295 1.33 -37.63 -5.96
CA SER A 295 0.81 -37.92 -4.62
C SER A 295 0.98 -36.75 -3.66
N ARG A 296 2.12 -36.03 -3.73
CA ARG A 296 2.36 -34.81 -2.94
C ARG A 296 1.41 -33.69 -3.35
N ILE A 297 1.21 -33.48 -4.66
CA ILE A 297 0.25 -32.52 -5.20
C ILE A 297 -1.17 -32.83 -4.71
N ASN A 298 -1.61 -34.09 -4.80
CA ASN A 298 -2.94 -34.49 -4.35
C ASN A 298 -3.13 -34.28 -2.83
N LYS A 299 -2.11 -34.59 -2.03
CA LYS A 299 -2.14 -34.32 -0.58
C LYS A 299 -2.23 -32.82 -0.27
N HIS A 300 -1.49 -32.00 -1.02
CA HIS A 300 -1.54 -30.55 -0.89
C HIS A 300 -2.93 -30.01 -1.23
N LEU A 301 -3.51 -30.44 -2.36
CA LEU A 301 -4.88 -30.11 -2.78
C LEU A 301 -5.91 -30.50 -1.71
N GLN A 302 -5.80 -31.72 -1.16
CA GLN A 302 -6.70 -32.17 -0.10
C GLN A 302 -6.56 -31.32 1.17
N GLY A 303 -5.34 -30.92 1.53
CA GLY A 303 -5.08 -30.00 2.64
C GLY A 303 -5.70 -28.62 2.41
N LEU A 304 -5.60 -28.07 1.20
CA LEU A 304 -6.22 -26.80 0.84
C LEU A 304 -7.76 -26.89 0.90
N LEU A 305 -8.35 -27.96 0.35
CA LEU A 305 -9.79 -28.23 0.44
C LEU A 305 -10.27 -28.31 1.89
N GLN A 306 -9.50 -28.94 2.78
CA GLN A 306 -9.81 -29.00 4.21
C GLN A 306 -9.72 -27.64 4.91
N GLN A 307 -8.90 -26.71 4.42
CA GLN A 307 -8.81 -25.33 4.95
C GLN A 307 -9.91 -24.42 4.40
N VAL A 308 -10.35 -24.62 3.16
CA VAL A 308 -11.40 -23.80 2.53
C VAL A 308 -12.78 -24.07 3.15
N ASN A 309 -13.08 -25.31 3.52
CA ASN A 309 -14.38 -25.67 4.12
C ASN A 309 -14.73 -24.93 5.43
N PRO A 310 -13.85 -24.84 6.45
CA PRO A 310 -14.15 -24.07 7.66
C PRO A 310 -14.29 -22.58 7.37
N LEU A 311 -13.48 -22.02 6.47
CA LEU A 311 -13.60 -20.62 6.06
C LEU A 311 -14.95 -20.33 5.40
N LYS A 312 -15.47 -21.28 4.60
CA LYS A 312 -16.81 -21.16 4.01
C LYS A 312 -17.91 -21.20 5.08
N ALA A 313 -17.76 -22.05 6.09
CA ALA A 313 -18.71 -22.12 7.21
C ALA A 313 -18.67 -20.85 8.08
N GLU A 314 -17.48 -20.32 8.37
CA GLU A 314 -17.31 -19.04 9.07
C GLU A 314 -17.92 -17.88 8.30
N LEU A 315 -17.79 -17.87 6.97
CA LEU A 315 -18.42 -16.86 6.11
C LEU A 315 -19.95 -16.92 6.18
N GLU A 316 -20.54 -18.12 6.17
CA GLU A 316 -22.00 -18.28 6.33
C GLU A 316 -22.48 -17.83 7.72
N GLU A 317 -21.74 -18.13 8.78
CA GLU A 317 -22.07 -17.68 10.15
C GLU A 317 -21.93 -16.16 10.31
N MET A 318 -20.89 -15.56 9.73
CA MET A 318 -20.73 -14.11 9.69
C MET A 318 -21.87 -13.44 8.93
N GLY A 319 -22.32 -14.01 7.81
CA GLY A 319 -23.48 -13.51 7.07
C GLY A 319 -24.77 -13.54 7.90
N LYS A 320 -25.00 -14.61 8.68
CA LYS A 320 -26.15 -14.67 9.62
C LYS A 320 -26.05 -13.61 10.72
N GLN A 321 -24.84 -13.34 11.22
CA GLN A 321 -24.59 -12.33 12.24
C GLN A 321 -24.83 -10.92 11.69
N GLU A 322 -24.41 -10.66 10.45
CA GLU A 322 -24.67 -9.41 9.73
C GLU A 322 -26.17 -9.18 9.57
N GLU A 323 -26.94 -10.16 9.09
CA GLU A 323 -28.39 -10.05 8.94
C GLU A 323 -29.09 -9.78 10.28
N LYS A 324 -28.60 -10.39 11.36
CA LYS A 324 -29.11 -10.16 12.71
C LYS A 324 -28.83 -8.74 13.20
N LEU A 325 -27.62 -8.23 13.00
CA LEU A 325 -27.25 -6.86 13.36
C LEU A 325 -28.02 -5.84 12.54
N GLN A 326 -28.21 -6.09 11.24
CA GLN A 326 -29.00 -5.24 10.36
C GLN A 326 -30.45 -5.12 10.87
N LYS A 327 -31.10 -6.23 11.23
CA LYS A 327 -32.43 -6.22 11.85
C LYS A 327 -32.46 -5.42 13.16
N GLN A 328 -31.43 -5.54 14.00
CA GLN A 328 -31.35 -4.75 15.24
C GLN A 328 -31.23 -3.25 14.98
N VAL A 329 -30.41 -2.86 14.00
CA VAL A 329 -30.27 -1.44 13.59
C VAL A 329 -31.60 -0.91 13.09
N GLU A 330 -32.30 -1.64 12.22
CA GLU A 330 -33.63 -1.26 11.73
C GLU A 330 -34.65 -1.10 12.88
N ASP A 331 -34.63 -2.00 13.86
CA ASP A 331 -35.49 -1.91 15.05
C ASP A 331 -35.18 -0.67 15.89
N PHE A 332 -33.90 -0.37 16.12
CA PHE A 332 -33.49 0.83 16.85
C PHE A 332 -33.85 2.11 16.09
N SER A 333 -33.66 2.14 14.78
CA SER A 333 -34.08 3.26 13.93
C SER A 333 -35.59 3.49 14.00
N ARG A 334 -36.40 2.42 13.97
CA ARG A 334 -37.86 2.52 14.13
C ARG A 334 -38.26 3.08 15.51
N LYS A 335 -37.64 2.59 16.58
CA LYS A 335 -37.90 3.09 17.95
C LYS A 335 -37.52 4.56 18.10
N LEU A 336 -36.35 4.94 17.59
CA LEU A 336 -35.87 6.32 17.63
C LEU A 336 -36.81 7.26 16.86
N GLN A 337 -37.33 6.82 15.71
CA GLN A 337 -38.29 7.63 14.97
C GLN A 337 -39.61 7.80 15.74
N ALA A 338 -40.13 6.72 16.33
CA ALA A 338 -41.34 6.80 17.14
C ALA A 338 -41.18 7.73 18.37
N GLU A 339 -40.01 7.72 19.01
CA GLU A 339 -39.71 8.62 20.12
C GLU A 339 -39.64 10.09 19.68
N LYS A 340 -39.01 10.37 18.53
CA LYS A 340 -39.00 11.72 17.94
C LYS A 340 -40.40 12.22 17.62
N ASP A 341 -41.24 11.37 17.04
CA ASP A 341 -42.62 11.71 16.70
C ASP A 341 -43.45 12.00 17.97
N ALA A 342 -43.27 11.17 19.02
CA ALA A 342 -43.92 11.38 20.32
C ALA A 342 -43.46 12.68 21.00
N GLN A 343 -42.16 12.99 20.95
CA GLN A 343 -41.59 14.23 21.48
C GLN A 343 -42.15 15.45 20.74
N ALA A 344 -42.24 15.39 19.41
CA ALA A 344 -42.81 16.46 18.60
C ALA A 344 -44.30 16.67 18.92
N GLU A 345 -45.07 15.60 19.12
CA GLU A 345 -46.47 15.70 19.51
C GLU A 345 -46.63 16.33 20.91
N GLN A 346 -45.78 15.93 21.87
CA GLN A 346 -45.78 16.50 23.22
C GLN A 346 -45.43 17.99 23.19
N GLN A 347 -44.43 18.39 22.42
CA GLN A 347 -44.04 19.79 22.25
C GLN A 347 -45.19 20.62 21.66
N ARG A 348 -45.88 20.10 20.64
CA ARG A 348 -47.05 20.75 20.05
C ARG A 348 -48.19 20.92 21.07
N LYS A 349 -48.48 19.90 21.87
CA LYS A 349 -49.51 19.98 22.94
C LYS A 349 -49.14 21.01 24.00
N ALA A 350 -47.87 21.05 24.43
CA ALA A 350 -47.37 22.03 25.39
C ALA A 350 -47.49 23.46 24.84
N GLU A 351 -47.11 23.70 23.58
CA GLU A 351 -47.22 25.00 22.93
C GLU A 351 -48.69 25.46 22.81
N GLN A 352 -49.60 24.55 22.46
CA GLN A 352 -51.03 24.86 22.43
C GLN A 352 -51.59 25.22 23.81
N SER A 353 -51.18 24.48 24.85
CA SER A 353 -51.57 24.76 26.24
C SER A 353 -51.05 26.13 26.70
N LEU A 354 -49.79 26.45 26.38
CA LEU A 354 -49.20 27.75 26.70
C LEU A 354 -49.97 28.89 26.02
N LYS A 355 -50.25 28.77 24.71
CA LYS A 355 -51.05 29.76 23.97
C LYS A 355 -52.46 29.94 24.55
N ALA A 356 -53.08 28.88 25.06
CA ALA A 356 -54.38 28.98 25.71
C ALA A 356 -54.29 29.75 27.05
N LYS A 357 -53.25 29.46 27.85
CA LYS A 357 -52.99 30.16 29.11
C LYS A 357 -52.63 31.63 28.92
N ASP A 358 -51.85 31.97 27.91
CA ASP A 358 -51.53 33.37 27.58
C ASP A 358 -52.79 34.16 27.19
N LYS A 359 -53.72 33.54 26.44
CA LYS A 359 -55.02 34.15 26.11
C LYS A 359 -55.92 34.33 27.32
N GLU A 360 -55.88 33.41 28.28
CA GLU A 360 -56.64 33.51 29.53
C GLU A 360 -56.05 34.64 30.40
N HIS A 361 -54.74 34.67 30.54
CA HIS A 361 -54.01 35.70 31.28
C HIS A 361 -54.26 37.09 30.69
N SER A 362 -54.19 37.26 29.36
CA SER A 362 -54.43 38.57 28.74
C SER A 362 -55.85 39.08 28.96
N LYS A 363 -56.86 38.20 28.96
CA LYS A 363 -58.24 38.55 29.31
C LYS A 363 -58.39 38.96 30.77
N ALA A 364 -57.70 38.27 31.69
CA ALA A 364 -57.72 38.62 33.11
C ALA A 364 -57.07 39.98 33.36
N VAL A 365 -55.94 40.27 32.71
CA VAL A 365 -55.26 41.57 32.77
C VAL A 365 -56.19 42.69 32.28
N ALA A 366 -56.83 42.51 31.12
CA ALA A 366 -57.76 43.52 30.58
C ALA A 366 -58.94 43.82 31.52
N ARG A 367 -59.47 42.80 32.22
CA ARG A 367 -60.52 42.99 33.24
C ARG A 367 -60.02 43.80 34.43
N LEU A 368 -58.84 43.48 34.94
CA LEU A 368 -58.24 44.22 36.07
C LEU A 368 -57.94 45.67 35.69
N GLU A 369 -57.52 45.94 34.46
CA GLU A 369 -57.35 47.30 33.96
C GLU A 369 -58.67 48.06 33.92
N GLN A 370 -59.75 47.43 33.46
CA GLN A 370 -61.09 48.01 33.47
C GLN A 370 -61.57 48.31 34.90
N ASP A 371 -61.45 47.35 35.81
CA ASP A 371 -61.87 47.50 37.22
C ASP A 371 -61.08 48.64 37.91
N LYS A 372 -59.79 48.76 37.61
CA LYS A 372 -58.94 49.86 38.09
C LYS A 372 -59.44 51.22 37.61
N ASP A 373 -59.85 51.32 36.35
CA ASP A 373 -60.36 52.56 35.77
C ASP A 373 -61.76 52.91 36.30
N ASP A 374 -62.62 51.92 36.55
CA ASP A 374 -63.91 52.09 37.24
C ASP A 374 -63.75 52.61 38.66
N LEU A 375 -62.81 52.04 39.44
CA LEU A 375 -62.50 52.50 40.79
C LEU A 375 -61.95 53.93 40.81
N ARG A 376 -61.12 54.31 39.82
CA ARG A 376 -60.66 55.71 39.67
C ARG A 376 -61.83 56.65 39.45
N ARG A 377 -62.75 56.32 38.54
CA ARG A 377 -63.98 57.11 38.31
C ARG A 377 -64.87 57.22 39.54
N GLY A 378 -65.06 56.12 40.27
CA GLY A 378 -65.84 56.10 41.51
C GLY A 378 -65.23 56.98 42.61
N THR A 379 -63.90 57.01 42.70
CA THR A 379 -63.17 57.85 43.67
C THR A 379 -63.29 59.34 43.33
N GLU A 380 -63.31 59.69 42.05
CA GLU A 380 -63.53 61.07 41.58
C GLU A 380 -64.98 61.55 41.81
N LEU A 381 -65.96 60.65 41.68
CA LEU A 381 -67.39 60.96 41.89
C LEU A 381 -67.78 61.10 43.37
N LEU A 382 -67.10 60.38 44.28
CA LEU A 382 -67.34 60.43 45.73
C LEU A 382 -66.73 61.66 46.42
N GLY A 383 -66.10 62.58 45.68
CA GLY A 383 -65.57 63.84 46.19
C GLY A 383 -66.61 64.91 46.55
N HIS A 384 -67.88 64.76 46.16
CA HIS A 384 -68.94 65.76 46.39
C HIS A 384 -70.28 65.12 46.80
N GLY A 385 -70.63 65.16 48.09
CA GLY A 385 -71.99 64.87 48.55
C GLY A 385 -72.09 64.47 50.01
N GLY A 386 -72.35 65.46 50.88
CA GLY A 386 -72.77 65.24 52.27
C GLY A 386 -74.29 65.43 52.47
N CYS A 387 -74.72 65.20 53.73
CA CYS A 387 -76.09 65.21 54.33
C CYS A 387 -76.77 63.82 54.35
N VAL A 388 -77.13 63.12 55.45
CA VAL A 388 -77.50 63.31 56.90
C VAL A 388 -79.01 63.43 57.20
N PHE A 389 -79.48 62.64 58.21
CA PHE A 389 -80.65 62.69 59.15
C PHE A 389 -81.71 61.54 59.02
N PRO A 390 -82.50 61.18 60.08
CA PRO A 390 -82.17 60.73 61.46
C PRO A 390 -83.03 59.56 62.03
N GLU A 391 -82.58 58.86 63.09
CA GLU A 391 -83.45 58.06 64.00
C GLU A 391 -82.83 57.90 65.42
N LEU A 392 -82.63 59.01 66.14
CA LEU A 392 -81.86 59.11 67.39
C LEU A 392 -82.51 58.45 68.63
N SER A 393 -82.41 57.12 68.78
CA SER A 393 -82.22 56.49 70.11
C SER A 393 -81.90 54.99 70.03
N LYS A 394 -82.40 54.26 69.03
CA LYS A 394 -82.05 52.83 68.78
C LYS A 394 -80.93 52.69 67.76
N THR A 395 -80.87 53.62 66.79
CA THR A 395 -79.73 53.75 65.86
C THR A 395 -78.45 54.05 66.60
N THR A 396 -78.45 54.91 67.62
CA THR A 396 -77.20 55.33 68.29
C THR A 396 -76.47 54.17 68.99
N LEU A 397 -77.18 53.13 69.42
CA LEU A 397 -76.58 51.96 70.06
C LEU A 397 -76.14 50.91 69.03
N LEU A 398 -76.94 50.69 67.97
CA LEU A 398 -76.55 49.88 66.81
C LEU A 398 -75.36 50.52 66.08
N GLU A 399 -75.36 51.82 65.86
CA GLU A 399 -74.32 52.62 65.23
C GLU A 399 -73.04 52.62 66.06
N LYS A 400 -73.11 52.68 67.40
CA LYS A 400 -71.94 52.45 68.27
C LYS A 400 -71.41 51.03 68.17
N MET A 401 -72.27 50.02 68.06
CA MET A 401 -71.86 48.63 67.88
C MET A 401 -71.25 48.40 66.48
N THR A 402 -71.88 48.91 65.43
CA THR A 402 -71.42 48.86 64.04
C THR A 402 -70.12 49.65 63.86
N THR A 403 -69.96 50.80 64.51
CA THR A 403 -68.69 51.57 64.49
C THR A 403 -67.58 50.89 65.28
N MET A 404 -67.87 50.23 66.41
CA MET A 404 -66.85 49.43 67.10
C MET A 404 -66.43 48.20 66.30
N VAL A 405 -67.38 47.50 65.66
CA VAL A 405 -67.07 46.38 64.76
C VAL A 405 -66.26 46.85 63.54
N ALA A 406 -66.66 47.95 62.91
CA ALA A 406 -65.92 48.54 61.80
C ALA A 406 -64.51 48.99 62.21
N ARG A 407 -64.34 49.59 63.40
CA ARG A 407 -63.01 49.95 63.94
C ARG A 407 -62.14 48.73 64.20
N SER A 408 -62.70 47.65 64.74
CA SER A 408 -61.96 46.40 64.94
C SER A 408 -61.51 45.79 63.61
N GLN A 409 -62.36 45.83 62.59
CA GLN A 409 -62.04 45.35 61.24
C GLN A 409 -60.98 46.23 60.56
N VAL A 410 -61.05 47.56 60.74
CA VAL A 410 -60.03 48.50 60.23
C VAL A 410 -58.68 48.24 60.88
N LEU A 411 -58.62 48.07 62.21
CA LEU A 411 -57.38 47.73 62.91
C LEU A 411 -56.79 46.39 62.42
N GLU A 412 -57.63 45.37 62.21
CA GLU A 412 -57.19 44.07 61.67
C GLU A 412 -56.67 44.19 60.23
N LEU A 413 -57.31 45.03 59.40
CA LEU A 413 -56.85 45.32 58.04
C LEU A 413 -55.56 46.14 58.04
N GLU A 414 -55.41 47.11 58.94
CA GLU A 414 -54.18 47.90 59.10
C GLU A 414 -53.00 47.00 59.52
N GLU A 415 -53.20 46.07 60.45
CA GLU A 415 -52.19 45.08 60.84
C GLU A 415 -51.80 44.19 59.65
N LYS A 416 -52.79 43.68 58.90
CA LYS A 416 -52.55 42.89 57.69
C LYS A 416 -51.78 43.69 56.62
N VAL A 417 -52.15 44.94 56.39
CA VAL A 417 -51.43 45.83 55.46
C VAL A 417 -50.00 46.04 55.92
N GLN A 418 -49.76 46.23 57.21
CA GLN A 418 -48.41 46.42 57.75
C GLN A 418 -47.55 45.16 57.57
N VAL A 419 -48.09 43.97 57.84
CA VAL A 419 -47.40 42.69 57.62
C VAL A 419 -47.10 42.48 56.13
N LEU A 420 -48.09 42.68 55.25
CA LEU A 420 -47.91 42.54 53.80
C LEU A 420 -46.90 43.55 53.25
N THR A 421 -46.84 44.76 53.81
CA THR A 421 -45.85 45.79 53.46
C THR A 421 -44.45 45.34 53.84
N GLY A 422 -44.26 44.80 55.05
CA GLY A 422 -42.96 44.24 55.47
C GLY A 422 -42.54 43.04 54.62
N GLN A 423 -43.48 42.19 54.22
CA GLN A 423 -43.22 41.07 53.30
C GLN A 423 -42.81 41.56 51.90
N ARG A 424 -43.49 42.57 51.36
CA ARG A 424 -43.11 43.20 50.09
C ARG A 424 -41.70 43.76 50.17
N ASP A 425 -41.37 44.50 51.22
CA ASP A 425 -40.06 45.14 51.37
C ASP A 425 -38.94 44.09 51.49
N SER A 426 -39.18 43.01 52.24
CA SER A 426 -38.26 41.87 52.33
C SER A 426 -38.04 41.19 50.96
N LEU A 427 -39.10 40.98 50.19
CA LEU A 427 -39.01 40.39 48.85
C LEU A 427 -38.31 41.33 47.86
N ASP A 428 -38.53 42.64 47.97
CA ASP A 428 -37.84 43.64 47.14
C ASP A 428 -36.33 43.68 47.45
N GLU A 429 -35.95 43.57 48.72
CA GLU A 429 -34.54 43.44 49.13
C GLU A 429 -33.91 42.16 48.56
N GLU A 430 -34.57 41.02 48.70
CA GLU A 430 -34.10 39.74 48.12
C GLU A 430 -33.99 39.81 46.59
N LEU A 431 -34.96 40.42 45.91
CA LEU A 431 -34.95 40.61 44.46
C LEU A 431 -33.80 41.54 44.03
N SER A 432 -33.54 42.60 44.80
CA SER A 432 -32.41 43.49 44.53
C SER A 432 -31.06 42.77 44.71
N ALA A 433 -30.92 41.94 45.76
CA ALA A 433 -29.72 41.18 46.04
C ALA A 433 -29.44 40.14 44.94
N THR A 434 -30.47 39.40 44.54
CA THR A 434 -30.38 38.42 43.43
C THR A 434 -30.07 39.10 42.10
N ARG A 435 -30.63 40.28 41.82
CA ARG A 435 -30.30 41.08 40.62
C ARG A 435 -28.81 41.47 40.60
N VAL A 436 -28.25 41.92 41.73
CA VAL A 436 -26.82 42.26 41.82
C VAL A 436 -25.94 41.03 41.63
N GLN A 437 -26.32 39.87 42.18
CA GLN A 437 -25.60 38.62 41.94
C GLN A 437 -25.63 38.20 40.47
N LEU A 438 -26.79 38.30 39.81
CA LEU A 438 -26.93 38.02 38.39
C LEU A 438 -26.03 38.92 37.54
N GLU A 439 -25.96 40.22 37.84
CA GLU A 439 -25.09 41.14 37.09
C GLU A 439 -23.61 40.84 37.30
N LYS A 440 -23.20 40.42 38.52
CA LYS A 440 -21.83 39.96 38.79
C LYS A 440 -21.47 38.72 37.97
N GLU A 441 -22.37 37.74 37.91
CA GLU A 441 -22.16 36.53 37.11
C GLU A 441 -22.16 36.85 35.61
N LYS A 442 -22.99 37.78 35.15
CA LYS A 442 -22.98 38.25 33.75
C LYS A 442 -21.64 38.87 33.38
N VAL A 443 -21.11 39.79 34.20
CA VAL A 443 -19.79 40.39 33.98
C VAL A 443 -18.68 39.32 34.02
N ARG A 444 -18.80 38.32 34.90
CA ARG A 444 -17.86 37.20 34.96
C ARG A 444 -17.88 36.38 33.67
N VAL A 445 -19.05 36.07 33.14
CA VAL A 445 -19.22 35.35 31.86
C VAL A 445 -18.64 36.16 30.70
N GLU A 446 -18.93 37.46 30.62
CA GLU A 446 -18.35 38.34 29.59
C GLU A 446 -16.82 38.38 29.68
N SER A 447 -16.25 38.42 30.89
CA SER A 447 -14.80 38.37 31.09
C SER A 447 -14.20 37.03 30.63
N MET A 448 -14.88 35.91 30.89
CA MET A 448 -14.43 34.59 30.42
C MET A 448 -14.46 34.50 28.89
N PHE A 449 -15.50 35.06 28.26
CA PHE A 449 -15.61 35.09 26.80
C PHE A 449 -14.46 35.88 26.15
N ARG A 450 -14.12 37.07 26.67
CA ARG A 450 -12.96 37.84 26.18
C ARG A 450 -11.63 37.08 26.35
N HIS A 451 -11.50 36.32 27.44
CA HIS A 451 -10.32 35.49 27.66
C HIS A 451 -10.23 34.34 26.65
N GLU A 452 -11.36 33.68 26.37
CA GLU A 452 -11.46 32.65 25.33
C GLU A 452 -11.10 33.21 23.95
N GLU A 453 -11.64 34.36 23.56
CA GLU A 453 -11.30 35.02 22.30
C GLU A 453 -9.80 35.34 22.20
N SER A 454 -9.20 35.85 23.28
CA SER A 454 -7.76 36.10 23.34
C SER A 454 -6.94 34.82 23.21
N LEU A 455 -7.38 33.73 23.86
CA LEU A 455 -6.72 32.43 23.76
C LEU A 455 -6.83 31.86 22.34
N GLN A 456 -8.01 31.93 21.72
CA GLN A 456 -8.22 31.51 20.34
C GLN A 456 -7.37 32.35 19.37
N ALA A 457 -7.26 33.67 19.57
CA ALA A 457 -6.40 34.52 18.76
C ALA A 457 -4.92 34.09 18.87
N LYS A 458 -4.44 33.84 20.10
CA LYS A 458 -3.08 33.32 20.34
C LYS A 458 -2.87 31.96 19.67
N GLN A 459 -3.83 31.05 19.78
CA GLN A 459 -3.77 29.74 19.11
C GLN A 459 -3.66 29.88 17.60
N ARG A 460 -4.45 30.77 16.98
CA ARG A 460 -4.35 31.06 15.52
C ARG A 460 -2.98 31.60 15.14
N THR A 461 -2.42 32.53 15.90
CA THR A 461 -1.07 33.06 15.66
C THR A 461 0.01 31.98 15.81
N LEU A 462 -0.07 31.13 16.83
CA LEU A 462 0.88 30.04 17.02
C LEU A 462 0.82 29.01 15.89
N LEU A 463 -0.38 28.66 15.42
CA LEU A 463 -0.55 27.79 14.26
C LEU A 463 0.09 28.40 13.00
N GLN A 464 -0.11 29.69 12.78
CA GLN A 464 0.50 30.38 11.64
C GLN A 464 2.04 30.41 11.73
N GLN A 465 2.60 30.58 12.93
CA GLN A 465 4.05 30.50 13.16
C GLN A 465 4.60 29.09 12.93
N LEU A 466 3.85 28.07 13.32
CA LEU A 466 4.22 26.67 13.08
C LEU A 466 4.20 26.36 11.58
N ASP A 467 3.18 26.81 10.85
CA ASP A 467 3.12 26.67 9.39
C ASP A 467 4.30 27.37 8.69
N SER A 468 4.74 28.55 9.17
CA SER A 468 5.91 29.22 8.58
C SER A 468 7.22 28.49 8.87
N LEU A 469 7.39 27.96 10.08
CA LEU A 469 8.57 27.17 10.43
C LEU A 469 8.62 25.85 9.67
N ASP A 470 7.48 25.20 9.45
CA ASP A 470 7.37 24.01 8.62
C ASP A 470 7.79 24.32 7.17
N GLN A 471 7.34 25.45 6.63
CA GLN A 471 7.73 25.89 5.27
C GLN A 471 9.24 26.14 5.17
N GLU A 472 9.83 26.87 6.12
CA GLU A 472 11.28 27.11 6.17
C GLU A 472 12.07 25.80 6.26
N ARG A 473 11.58 24.84 7.05
CA ARG A 473 12.20 23.53 7.18
C ARG A 473 12.20 22.76 5.86
N GLU A 474 11.08 22.73 5.14
CA GLU A 474 11.01 22.05 3.85
C GLU A 474 11.94 22.69 2.81
N GLU A 475 12.01 24.02 2.78
CA GLU A 475 12.93 24.74 1.90
C GLU A 475 14.40 24.41 2.21
N LEU A 476 14.79 24.42 3.49
CA LEU A 476 16.14 24.02 3.90
C LEU A 476 16.45 22.56 3.56
N GLN A 477 15.49 21.66 3.68
CA GLN A 477 15.67 20.25 3.33
C GLN A 477 15.84 20.05 1.83
N THR A 478 15.07 20.74 1.00
CA THR A 478 15.26 20.71 -0.46
C THR A 478 16.64 21.23 -0.86
N SER A 479 17.09 22.33 -0.26
CA SER A 479 18.42 22.90 -0.48
C SER A 479 19.54 21.95 -0.05
N LEU A 480 19.37 21.26 1.08
CA LEU A 480 20.32 20.24 1.53
C LEU A 480 20.40 19.07 0.56
N ALA A 481 19.26 18.55 0.09
CA ALA A 481 19.24 17.44 -0.87
C ALA A 481 19.89 17.82 -2.21
N GLU A 482 19.69 19.05 -2.68
CA GLU A 482 20.37 19.59 -3.87
C GLU A 482 21.89 19.67 -3.65
N ALA A 483 22.33 20.22 -2.52
CA ALA A 483 23.75 20.32 -2.18
C ALA A 483 24.42 18.94 -2.02
N GLU A 484 23.73 17.96 -1.42
CA GLU A 484 24.20 16.58 -1.30
C GLU A 484 24.34 15.92 -2.69
N ALA A 485 23.38 16.15 -3.60
CA ALA A 485 23.45 15.64 -4.96
C ALA A 485 24.59 16.29 -5.77
N GLU A 486 24.83 17.59 -5.61
CA GLU A 486 25.98 18.27 -6.22
C GLU A 486 27.30 17.73 -5.67
N ASN A 487 27.40 17.51 -4.36
CA ASN A 487 28.59 16.96 -3.74
C ASN A 487 28.89 15.53 -4.24
N ALA A 488 27.86 14.69 -4.38
CA ALA A 488 28.00 13.36 -4.97
C ALA A 488 28.53 13.41 -6.41
N ARG A 489 28.02 14.34 -7.25
CA ARG A 489 28.51 14.55 -8.62
C ARG A 489 29.97 14.99 -8.65
N LEU A 490 30.35 15.92 -7.77
CA LEU A 490 31.74 16.39 -7.67
C LEU A 490 32.68 15.28 -7.20
N ALA A 491 32.24 14.43 -6.27
CA ALA A 491 33.00 13.27 -5.81
C ALA A 491 33.23 12.26 -6.96
N GLU A 492 32.19 11.94 -7.74
CA GLU A 492 32.32 11.07 -8.92
C GLU A 492 33.28 11.66 -9.97
N GLN A 493 33.20 12.97 -10.22
CA GLN A 493 34.13 13.65 -11.15
C GLN A 493 35.58 13.58 -10.65
N LEU A 494 35.81 13.73 -9.34
CA LEU A 494 37.14 13.65 -8.75
C LEU A 494 37.71 12.23 -8.87
N GLU A 495 36.89 11.21 -8.59
CA GLU A 495 37.29 9.80 -8.73
C GLU A 495 37.64 9.45 -10.18
N GLN A 496 36.81 9.89 -11.14
CA GLN A 496 37.10 9.71 -12.57
C GLN A 496 38.40 10.38 -12.99
N SER A 497 38.67 11.61 -12.53
CA SER A 497 39.92 12.32 -12.82
C SER A 497 41.14 11.62 -12.20
N GLN A 498 41.00 11.08 -10.98
CA GLN A 498 42.06 10.31 -10.35
C GLN A 498 42.33 9.00 -11.10
N GLU A 499 41.29 8.27 -11.50
CA GLU A 499 41.45 7.03 -12.26
C GLU A 499 42.08 7.29 -13.64
N GLN A 500 41.68 8.36 -14.34
CA GLN A 500 42.27 8.75 -15.62
C GLN A 500 43.76 9.10 -15.47
N SER A 501 44.12 9.92 -14.48
CA SER A 501 45.53 10.28 -14.24
C SER A 501 46.36 9.06 -13.83
N GLY A 502 45.80 8.14 -13.03
CA GLY A 502 46.43 6.87 -12.67
C GLY A 502 46.68 5.96 -13.87
N LYS A 503 45.68 5.78 -14.75
CA LYS A 503 45.82 5.04 -16.02
C LYS A 503 46.89 5.67 -16.91
N GLN A 504 46.94 7.01 -16.98
CA GLN A 504 47.93 7.71 -17.80
C GLN A 504 49.36 7.53 -17.26
N LEU A 505 49.56 7.57 -15.94
CA LEU A 505 50.85 7.27 -15.31
C LEU A 505 51.27 5.81 -15.56
N GLN A 506 50.33 4.86 -15.43
CA GLN A 506 50.62 3.45 -15.70
C GLN A 506 50.98 3.21 -17.17
N ALA A 507 50.29 3.86 -18.10
CA ALA A 507 50.59 3.79 -19.53
C ALA A 507 51.99 4.36 -19.84
N GLN A 508 52.37 5.50 -19.24
CA GLN A 508 53.71 6.07 -19.38
C GLN A 508 54.79 5.12 -18.84
N GLN A 509 54.57 4.49 -17.68
CA GLN A 509 55.51 3.51 -17.12
C GLN A 509 55.65 2.27 -18.00
N LEU A 510 54.54 1.72 -18.50
CA LEU A 510 54.58 0.56 -19.41
C LEU A 510 55.28 0.90 -20.72
N GLN A 511 55.07 2.10 -21.26
CA GLN A 511 55.76 2.57 -22.45
C GLN A 511 57.28 2.66 -22.21
N ALA A 512 57.71 3.22 -21.08
CA ALA A 512 59.11 3.29 -20.70
C ALA A 512 59.75 1.89 -20.59
N ASN A 513 59.07 0.96 -19.90
CA ASN A 513 59.55 -0.42 -19.75
C ASN A 513 59.61 -1.15 -21.11
N THR A 514 58.61 -0.93 -21.97
CA THR A 514 58.57 -1.55 -23.30
C THR A 514 59.73 -1.06 -24.16
N SER A 515 60.00 0.24 -24.17
CA SER A 515 61.16 0.81 -24.87
C SER A 515 62.48 0.21 -24.36
N GLN A 516 62.64 0.07 -23.05
CA GLN A 516 63.84 -0.51 -22.45
C GLN A 516 64.03 -1.99 -22.83
N LEU A 517 62.96 -2.80 -22.79
CA LEU A 517 63.01 -4.19 -23.24
C LEU A 517 63.30 -4.30 -24.73
N GLN A 518 62.78 -3.38 -25.54
CA GLN A 518 63.01 -3.35 -26.98
C GLN A 518 64.48 -3.04 -27.30
N GLU A 519 65.09 -2.13 -26.55
CA GLU A 519 66.53 -1.82 -26.61
C GLU A 519 67.37 -3.04 -26.23
N GLN A 520 67.06 -3.71 -25.10
CA GLN A 520 67.74 -4.95 -24.69
C GLN A 520 67.60 -6.07 -25.72
N ALA A 521 66.42 -6.24 -26.31
CA ALA A 521 66.19 -7.24 -27.34
C ALA A 521 66.99 -6.93 -28.62
N GLN A 522 67.16 -5.65 -28.96
CA GLN A 522 68.00 -5.24 -30.07
C GLN A 522 69.48 -5.49 -29.79
N GLU A 523 69.95 -5.17 -28.59
CA GLU A 523 71.32 -5.47 -28.14
C GLU A 523 71.60 -6.98 -28.19
N LEU A 524 70.67 -7.81 -27.68
CA LEU A 524 70.80 -9.27 -27.74
C LEU A 524 70.82 -9.79 -29.17
N ARG A 525 69.99 -9.26 -30.07
CA ARG A 525 70.05 -9.62 -31.50
C ARG A 525 71.37 -9.22 -32.14
N GLU A 526 71.90 -8.06 -31.81
CA GLU A 526 73.21 -7.63 -32.32
C GLU A 526 74.33 -8.52 -31.78
N ARG A 527 74.26 -8.92 -30.51
CA ARG A 527 75.17 -9.89 -29.90
C ARG A 527 75.09 -11.25 -30.58
N GLU A 528 73.88 -11.78 -30.78
CA GLU A 528 73.66 -13.04 -31.50
C GLU A 528 74.21 -12.95 -32.93
N ARG A 529 73.93 -11.85 -33.65
CA ARG A 529 74.51 -11.59 -34.97
C ARG A 529 76.03 -11.65 -34.92
N LEU A 530 76.66 -10.97 -33.97
CA LEU A 530 78.12 -10.99 -33.82
C LEU A 530 78.65 -12.39 -33.51
N LEU A 531 77.98 -13.17 -32.66
CA LEU A 531 78.36 -14.55 -32.35
C LEU A 531 78.29 -15.46 -33.58
N VAL A 532 77.29 -15.27 -34.45
CA VAL A 532 77.15 -16.04 -35.70
C VAL A 532 78.21 -15.63 -36.73
N PHE A 533 78.53 -14.34 -36.85
CA PHE A 533 79.54 -13.85 -37.80
C PHE A 533 80.98 -14.08 -37.33
N PHE A 534 81.20 -14.16 -36.01
CA PHE A 534 82.52 -14.34 -35.41
C PHE A 534 82.51 -15.43 -34.31
N PRO A 535 82.22 -16.70 -34.66
CA PRO A 535 82.11 -17.78 -33.69
C PRO A 535 83.42 -18.06 -32.93
N ASP A 536 84.57 -17.84 -33.58
CA ASP A 536 85.89 -18.11 -32.99
C ASP A 536 86.29 -17.12 -31.88
N LEU A 537 85.60 -15.98 -31.77
CA LEU A 537 85.86 -14.96 -30.74
C LEU A 537 85.11 -15.23 -29.42
N HIS A 538 84.19 -16.20 -29.39
CA HIS A 538 83.43 -16.54 -28.19
C HIS A 538 83.63 -18.01 -27.83
N ILE A 539 84.67 -18.28 -27.03
CA ILE A 539 84.93 -19.61 -26.46
C ILE A 539 84.06 -19.72 -25.18
N PRO A 540 83.05 -20.61 -25.14
CA PRO A 540 82.27 -20.84 -23.92
C PRO A 540 83.19 -21.21 -22.76
N ALA A 541 82.84 -20.82 -21.53
CA ALA A 541 83.64 -21.14 -20.36
C ALA A 541 83.87 -22.66 -20.22
N GLU A 542 82.93 -23.49 -20.72
CA GLU A 542 83.08 -24.95 -20.75
C GLU A 542 84.09 -25.47 -21.79
N MET A 543 84.55 -24.65 -22.74
CA MET A 543 85.63 -25.00 -23.68
C MET A 543 87.02 -24.50 -23.22
N GLN A 544 87.11 -23.79 -22.09
CA GLN A 544 88.39 -23.42 -21.51
C GLN A 544 88.99 -24.65 -20.82
N PHE A 545 89.82 -25.37 -21.56
CA PHE A 545 90.58 -26.50 -21.04
C PHE A 545 91.82 -25.95 -20.30
N GLU A 546 91.74 -25.84 -18.98
CA GLU A 546 92.94 -25.62 -18.16
C GLU A 546 93.70 -26.96 -18.08
N SER A 547 94.85 -27.06 -18.75
CA SER A 547 95.71 -28.26 -18.67
C SER A 547 96.28 -28.40 -17.26
N SER A 548 96.07 -29.56 -16.64
CA SER A 548 96.57 -29.88 -15.30
C SER A 548 98.10 -30.13 -15.29
N GLY A 549 98.72 -30.25 -16.48
CA GLY A 549 100.14 -30.56 -16.65
C GLY A 549 100.47 -32.05 -16.53
N ASN A 550 99.49 -32.90 -16.23
CA ASN A 550 99.58 -34.35 -16.25
C ASN A 550 98.79 -34.90 -17.45
N LEU A 551 99.51 -35.40 -18.46
CA LEU A 551 98.94 -35.88 -19.73
C LEU A 551 97.89 -36.97 -19.52
N THR A 552 98.06 -37.81 -18.50
CA THR A 552 97.15 -38.93 -18.23
C THR A 552 95.82 -38.46 -17.66
N GLU A 553 95.84 -37.51 -16.72
CA GLU A 553 94.65 -36.90 -16.12
C GLU A 553 93.93 -35.98 -17.11
N ASP A 554 94.67 -35.24 -17.95
CA ASP A 554 94.10 -34.42 -19.01
C ASP A 554 93.40 -35.27 -20.07
N MET A 555 93.99 -36.41 -20.45
CA MET A 555 93.39 -37.35 -21.41
C MET A 555 92.17 -38.08 -20.83
N GLU A 556 92.20 -38.44 -19.55
CA GLU A 556 91.03 -38.98 -18.85
C GLU A 556 89.90 -37.96 -18.77
N SER A 557 90.20 -36.72 -18.41
CA SER A 557 89.25 -35.61 -18.37
C SER A 557 88.66 -35.34 -19.76
N GLN A 558 89.48 -35.41 -20.81
CA GLN A 558 89.03 -35.22 -22.19
C GLN A 558 88.18 -36.39 -22.69
N LEU A 559 88.48 -37.64 -22.27
CA LEU A 559 87.64 -38.79 -22.54
C LEU A 559 86.29 -38.68 -21.81
N GLN A 560 86.27 -38.21 -20.56
CA GLN A 560 85.04 -37.93 -19.83
C GLN A 560 84.20 -36.82 -20.49
N ALA A 561 84.84 -35.72 -20.92
CA ALA A 561 84.17 -34.65 -21.64
C ALA A 561 83.60 -35.13 -22.99
N ASN A 562 84.34 -35.95 -23.72
CA ASN A 562 83.86 -36.57 -24.96
C ASN A 562 82.72 -37.55 -24.70
N LYS A 563 82.77 -38.32 -23.60
CA LYS A 563 81.67 -39.18 -23.18
C LYS A 563 80.40 -38.37 -22.91
N ILE A 564 80.50 -37.26 -22.17
CA ILE A 564 79.36 -36.37 -21.92
C ILE A 564 78.83 -35.77 -23.24
N ARG A 565 79.71 -35.33 -24.15
CA ARG A 565 79.29 -34.83 -25.48
C ARG A 565 78.54 -35.90 -26.28
N MET A 566 79.05 -37.13 -26.30
CA MET A 566 78.35 -38.23 -26.97
C MET A 566 76.98 -38.47 -26.33
N GLU A 567 76.87 -38.51 -25.00
CA GLU A 567 75.59 -38.68 -24.30
C GLU A 567 74.60 -37.54 -24.59
N VAL A 568 75.08 -36.30 -24.72
CA VAL A 568 74.24 -35.15 -25.11
C VAL A 568 73.79 -35.28 -26.56
N LEU A 569 74.70 -35.59 -27.49
CA LEU A 569 74.38 -35.78 -28.91
C LEU A 569 73.42 -36.95 -29.14
N GLU A 570 73.58 -38.05 -28.40
CA GLU A 570 72.66 -39.18 -28.44
C GLU A 570 71.27 -38.79 -27.94
N ARG A 571 71.19 -38.01 -26.86
CA ARG A 571 69.92 -37.50 -26.32
C ARG A 571 69.24 -36.53 -27.30
N GLU A 572 69.99 -35.63 -27.92
CA GLU A 572 69.47 -34.71 -28.93
C GLU A 572 69.02 -35.45 -30.19
N ASN A 573 69.78 -36.43 -30.67
CA ASN A 573 69.37 -37.29 -31.79
C ASN A 573 68.08 -38.05 -31.47
N ALA A 574 67.96 -38.61 -30.27
CA ALA A 574 66.73 -39.28 -29.85
C ALA A 574 65.53 -38.32 -29.77
N GLN A 575 65.74 -37.08 -29.31
CA GLN A 575 64.71 -36.05 -29.31
C GLN A 575 64.31 -35.63 -30.73
N LEU A 576 65.28 -35.47 -31.63
CA LEU A 576 65.04 -35.17 -33.04
C LEU A 576 64.26 -36.29 -33.71
N GLU A 577 64.63 -37.55 -33.51
CA GLU A 577 63.87 -38.70 -34.02
C GLU A 577 62.43 -38.74 -33.46
N ALA A 578 62.25 -38.44 -32.18
CA ALA A 578 60.93 -38.34 -31.55
C ALA A 578 60.08 -37.18 -32.10
N LEU A 579 60.69 -36.05 -32.46
CA LEU A 579 60.00 -34.94 -33.13
C LEU A 579 59.67 -35.29 -34.57
N LEU A 580 60.59 -35.94 -35.28
CA LEU A 580 60.44 -36.33 -36.68
C LEU A 580 59.32 -37.39 -36.84
N THR A 581 59.20 -38.31 -35.89
CA THR A 581 58.07 -39.25 -35.81
C THR A 581 56.74 -38.54 -35.51
N LYS A 582 56.71 -37.56 -34.60
CA LYS A 582 55.51 -36.73 -34.33
C LYS A 582 55.09 -35.92 -35.56
N VAL A 583 56.04 -35.33 -36.29
CA VAL A 583 55.78 -34.59 -37.53
C VAL A 583 55.25 -35.53 -38.62
N LYS A 584 55.83 -36.73 -38.78
CA LYS A 584 55.31 -37.75 -39.73
C LYS A 584 53.88 -38.17 -39.38
N ALA A 585 53.58 -38.44 -38.11
CA ALA A 585 52.24 -38.80 -37.66
C ALA A 585 51.23 -37.66 -37.88
N ALA A 586 51.63 -36.41 -37.62
CA ALA A 586 50.79 -35.22 -37.88
C ALA A 586 50.55 -34.98 -39.38
N ALA A 587 51.49 -35.36 -40.24
CA ALA A 587 51.34 -35.32 -41.69
C ALA A 587 50.38 -36.43 -42.21
N GLU A 588 50.47 -37.66 -41.69
CA GLU A 588 49.57 -38.77 -42.04
C GLU A 588 48.12 -38.53 -41.56
N GLN A 589 47.94 -37.79 -40.47
CA GLN A 589 46.62 -37.38 -39.95
C GLN A 589 46.04 -36.13 -40.64
N GLY A 590 46.75 -35.53 -41.60
CA GLY A 590 46.28 -34.38 -42.38
C GLY A 590 46.17 -33.05 -41.61
N VAL A 591 46.85 -32.94 -40.46
CA VAL A 591 46.86 -31.74 -39.60
C VAL A 591 47.88 -30.70 -40.07
N LEU A 592 48.90 -31.13 -40.81
CA LEU A 592 49.89 -30.26 -41.45
C LEU A 592 49.48 -30.04 -42.92
N LYS A 593 49.05 -28.82 -43.27
CA LYS A 593 48.84 -28.37 -44.65
C LYS A 593 50.12 -27.89 -45.29
#